data_AF-A0A4W4HM51-F1
#
_entry.id   AF-A0A4W4HM51-F1
#
_cell.length_a   1.000
_cell.length_b   1.000
_cell.length_c   1.000
_cell.angle_alpha   90.00
_cell.angle_beta   90.00
_cell.angle_gamma   90.00
#
_symmetry.space_group_name_H-M   'P 1'
#
loop_
_entity.id
_entity.type
_entity.pdbx_description
1 polymer ?
#
loop_
_entity_poly.entity_id
_entity_poly.type
_entity_poly.pdbx_seq_one_letter_code
_entity_poly.pdbx_strand_id
1 'polypeptide(L)'
;MAGQVGALVNAKWLADAINNNRVGPSLRILDASWYLPKLQRNATEEFKRCHIPGASFFDIDKCCDTTSPYEHMLPTESEFADYVGNLGIANNTHVVVYDGTDFGSFSAPRVWWMFRFFGHNSVSVLNGGLKNWLRESHPVTDQYFKPECTSFKTSINASCVKTYEDVLENITSKKFQLVDARVEGQFRGIEPEPREDTEPGHVPGAINMPFPSFMDSSGLERPVEDLTELFKQAGVDLQKPFWVSCGSGVTACHIALAAYLCGNADVCLYDGSWTEWFAKAAPEHVISEGKGKQL
;
A
#
# COMPACT_ATOMS: atom_id res chain seq x y z
N MET A 1 -16.06 19.18 -15.91
CA MET A 1 -15.90 17.86 -15.28
C MET A 1 -14.42 17.56 -15.27
N ALA A 2 -13.77 17.55 -14.10
CA ALA A 2 -12.38 17.13 -14.00
C ALA A 2 -12.32 15.66 -14.45
N GLY A 3 -11.49 15.35 -15.45
CA GLY A 3 -11.31 13.98 -15.92
C GLY A 3 -10.92 13.10 -14.74
N GLN A 4 -11.58 11.95 -14.60
CA GLN A 4 -11.30 11.01 -13.53
C GLN A 4 -9.84 10.57 -13.65
N VAL A 5 -9.04 10.88 -12.63
CA VAL A 5 -7.62 10.49 -12.55
C VAL A 5 -7.59 8.97 -12.33
N GLY A 6 -6.89 8.24 -13.19
CA GLY A 6 -6.73 6.79 -13.05
C GLY A 6 -5.84 6.44 -11.85
N ALA A 7 -6.07 5.29 -11.22
CA ALA A 7 -5.23 4.80 -10.13
C ALA A 7 -3.81 4.41 -10.59
N LEU A 8 -3.59 4.22 -11.89
CA LEU A 8 -2.28 3.96 -12.49
C LEU A 8 -1.92 5.03 -13.52
N VAL A 9 -0.65 5.42 -13.52
CA VAL A 9 -0.01 6.14 -14.63
C VAL A 9 1.20 5.34 -15.11
N ASN A 10 1.52 5.42 -16.40
CA ASN A 10 2.72 4.77 -16.93
C ASN A 10 3.92 5.74 -16.94
N ALA A 11 5.13 5.18 -17.07
CA ALA A 11 6.37 5.96 -17.08
C ALA A 11 6.40 7.01 -18.19
N LYS A 12 5.94 6.67 -19.39
CA LYS A 12 5.83 7.62 -20.50
C LYS A 12 4.96 8.84 -20.16
N TRP A 13 3.78 8.64 -19.58
CA TRP A 13 2.89 9.73 -19.19
C TRP A 13 3.56 10.67 -18.18
N LEU A 14 4.27 10.10 -17.20
CA LEU A 14 4.95 10.89 -16.18
C LEU A 14 6.17 11.63 -16.76
N ALA A 15 6.94 10.99 -17.65
CA ALA A 15 8.03 11.61 -18.37
C ALA A 15 7.55 12.78 -19.24
N ASP A 16 6.44 12.61 -19.96
CA ASP A 16 5.80 13.68 -20.72
C ASP A 16 5.33 14.81 -19.79
N ALA A 17 4.81 14.50 -18.60
CA ALA A 17 4.42 15.51 -17.62
C ALA A 17 5.62 16.32 -17.10
N ILE A 18 6.75 15.66 -16.84
CA ILE A 18 8.01 16.32 -16.45
C ILE A 18 8.54 17.21 -17.57
N ASN A 19 8.62 16.70 -18.80
CA ASN A 19 9.10 17.45 -19.97
C ASN A 19 8.25 18.70 -20.27
N ASN A 20 6.96 18.65 -19.95
CA ASN A 20 6.04 19.77 -20.09
C ASN A 20 5.97 20.67 -18.84
N ASN A 21 6.91 20.55 -17.90
CA ASN A 21 6.99 21.34 -16.66
C ASN A 21 5.69 21.31 -15.83
N ARG A 22 5.01 20.17 -15.80
CA ARG A 22 3.74 20.03 -15.05
C ARG A 22 3.97 19.72 -13.57
N VAL A 23 5.15 19.24 -13.18
CA VAL A 23 5.49 18.95 -11.78
C VAL A 23 5.59 20.24 -10.98
N GLY A 24 4.83 20.32 -9.89
CA GLY A 24 4.63 21.55 -9.11
C GLY A 24 3.36 21.46 -8.25
N PRO A 25 2.68 22.58 -7.96
CA PRO A 25 1.47 22.58 -7.12
C PRO A 25 0.32 21.71 -7.64
N SER A 26 0.22 21.49 -8.95
CA SER A 26 -0.83 20.68 -9.59
C SER A 26 -0.46 19.21 -9.79
N LEU A 27 0.83 18.84 -9.73
CA LEU A 27 1.31 17.47 -9.84
C LEU A 27 2.53 17.27 -8.94
N ARG A 28 2.41 16.39 -7.94
CA ARG A 28 3.50 16.00 -7.05
C ARG A 28 3.86 14.54 -7.27
N ILE A 29 5.16 14.25 -7.20
CA ILE A 29 5.70 12.90 -7.34
C ILE A 29 6.26 12.51 -5.97
N LEU A 30 5.92 11.33 -5.49
CA LEU A 30 6.36 10.80 -4.21
C LEU A 30 7.12 9.50 -4.42
N ASP A 31 8.35 9.45 -3.91
CA ASP A 31 9.03 8.19 -3.65
C ASP A 31 8.61 7.68 -2.28
N ALA A 32 7.84 6.59 -2.25
CA ALA A 32 7.35 5.95 -1.04
C ALA A 32 8.12 4.65 -0.73
N SER A 33 9.38 4.55 -1.15
CA SER A 33 10.20 3.36 -0.94
C SER A 33 10.33 3.03 0.54
N TRP A 34 10.02 1.77 0.86
CA TRP A 34 10.27 1.18 2.16
C TRP A 34 10.65 -0.29 1.95
N TYR A 35 11.60 -0.78 2.75
CA TYR A 35 12.15 -2.12 2.61
C TYR A 35 12.08 -2.85 3.95
N LEU A 36 11.79 -4.16 3.87
CA LEU A 36 11.91 -5.02 5.04
C LEU A 36 13.35 -4.98 5.60
N PRO A 37 13.54 -4.95 6.93
CA PRO A 37 14.87 -4.82 7.54
C PRO A 37 15.91 -5.83 7.04
N LYS A 38 15.48 -7.07 6.71
CA LYS A 38 16.34 -8.14 6.19
C LYS A 38 16.99 -7.83 4.84
N LEU A 39 16.44 -6.89 4.06
CA LEU A 39 16.99 -6.48 2.76
C LEU A 39 18.20 -5.54 2.90
N GLN A 40 18.44 -4.96 4.09
CA GLN A 40 19.58 -4.06 4.37
C GLN A 40 19.71 -2.89 3.37
N ARG A 41 18.59 -2.45 2.81
CA ARG A 41 18.49 -1.28 1.93
C ARG A 41 18.08 -0.05 2.73
N ASN A 42 18.54 1.12 2.32
CA ASN A 42 18.16 2.39 2.94
C ASN A 42 17.45 3.27 1.91
N ALA A 43 16.12 3.32 1.99
CA ALA A 43 15.28 4.05 1.05
C ALA A 43 15.61 5.55 0.98
N THR A 44 15.88 6.18 2.13
CA THR A 44 16.24 7.61 2.16
C THR A 44 17.57 7.88 1.47
N GLU A 45 18.58 7.05 1.69
CA GLU A 45 19.88 7.21 1.03
C GLU A 45 19.82 6.86 -0.46
N GLU A 46 19.01 5.88 -0.85
CA GLU A 46 18.75 5.59 -2.27
C GLU A 46 18.06 6.75 -2.97
N PHE A 47 17.00 7.31 -2.39
CA PHE A 47 16.32 8.50 -2.92
C PHE A 47 17.29 9.66 -3.10
N LYS A 48 18.12 9.99 -2.10
CA LYS A 48 19.10 11.09 -2.19
C LYS A 48 20.08 10.93 -3.37
N ARG A 49 20.39 9.70 -3.77
CA ARG A 49 21.33 9.40 -4.85
C ARG A 49 20.66 9.33 -6.21
N CYS A 50 19.40 8.89 -6.26
CA CYS A 50 18.69 8.64 -7.51
C CYS A 50 17.17 8.65 -7.28
N HIS A 51 16.49 9.66 -7.83
CA HIS A 51 15.03 9.74 -7.83
C HIS A 51 14.50 10.39 -9.11
N ILE A 52 13.19 10.24 -9.36
CA ILE A 52 12.50 10.91 -10.46
C ILE A 52 12.56 12.44 -10.26
N PRO A 53 12.91 13.24 -11.29
CA PRO A 53 13.01 14.69 -11.17
C PRO A 53 11.75 15.35 -10.59
N GLY A 54 11.94 16.16 -9.54
CA GLY A 54 10.86 16.85 -8.84
C GLY A 54 10.10 15.98 -7.82
N ALA A 55 10.53 14.74 -7.59
CA ALA A 55 9.97 13.91 -6.53
C ALA A 55 10.37 14.39 -5.13
N SER A 56 9.51 14.12 -4.15
CA SER A 56 9.81 14.20 -2.73
C SER A 56 9.77 12.81 -2.11
N PHE A 57 10.51 12.60 -1.03
CA PHE A 57 10.47 11.33 -0.31
C PHE A 57 9.28 11.31 0.67
N PHE A 58 8.43 10.30 0.57
CA PHE A 58 7.38 9.97 1.52
C PHE A 58 7.86 8.83 2.41
N ASP A 59 8.19 9.19 3.64
CA ASP A 59 8.66 8.28 4.69
C ASP A 59 7.46 7.74 5.48
N ILE A 60 7.07 6.49 5.18
CA ILE A 60 5.93 5.84 5.85
C ILE A 60 6.20 5.62 7.35
N ASP A 61 7.45 5.59 7.78
CA ASP A 61 7.83 5.46 9.20
C ASP A 61 7.74 6.80 9.96
N LYS A 62 7.61 7.92 9.23
CA LYS A 62 7.31 9.24 9.80
C LYS A 62 5.84 9.62 9.67
N CYS A 63 5.14 9.06 8.70
CA CYS A 63 3.71 9.30 8.47
C CYS A 63 2.87 8.12 8.99
N CYS A 64 3.07 7.76 10.25
CA CYS A 64 2.37 6.69 10.95
C CYS A 64 2.13 7.08 12.42
N ASP A 65 1.23 6.36 13.10
CA ASP A 65 1.07 6.49 14.55
C ASP A 65 2.25 5.85 15.30
N THR A 66 3.18 6.70 15.73
CA THR A 66 4.37 6.30 16.49
C THR A 66 4.09 5.93 17.95
N THR A 67 2.85 6.10 18.43
CA THR A 67 2.42 5.71 19.79
C THR A 67 1.92 4.28 19.86
N SER A 68 1.54 3.71 18.71
CA SER A 68 1.11 2.32 18.59
C SER A 68 2.28 1.35 18.81
N PRO A 69 2.06 0.20 19.49
CA PRO A 69 3.05 -0.88 19.53
C PRO A 69 3.15 -1.66 18.19
N TYR A 70 2.25 -1.39 17.24
CA TYR A 70 2.19 -2.03 15.93
C TYR A 70 2.73 -1.09 14.84
N GLU A 71 3.42 -1.65 13.85
CA GLU A 71 4.07 -0.89 12.77
C GLU A 71 3.08 -0.35 11.73
N HIS A 72 3.44 0.80 11.14
CA HIS A 72 2.75 1.44 10.00
C HIS A 72 1.27 1.77 10.20
N MET A 73 0.79 1.79 11.44
CA MET A 73 -0.56 2.24 11.77
C MET A 73 -0.80 3.64 11.22
N LEU A 74 -2.01 3.88 10.74
CA LEU A 74 -2.43 5.17 10.22
C LEU A 74 -2.15 6.29 11.23
N PRO A 75 -1.56 7.42 10.79
CA PRO A 75 -1.42 8.59 11.63
C PRO A 75 -2.79 9.25 11.88
N THR A 76 -2.84 10.22 12.78
CA THR A 76 -4.02 11.09 12.92
C THR A 76 -4.24 11.95 11.67
N GLU A 77 -5.47 12.48 11.52
CA GLU A 77 -5.81 13.39 10.43
C GLU A 77 -4.89 14.62 10.37
N SER A 78 -4.55 15.20 11.52
CA SER A 78 -3.64 16.36 11.59
C SER A 78 -2.21 16.00 11.20
N GLU A 79 -1.70 14.86 11.67
CA GLU A 79 -0.34 14.42 11.34
C GLU A 79 -0.21 14.14 9.85
N PHE A 80 -1.19 13.47 9.23
CA PHE A 80 -1.21 13.25 7.79
C PHE A 80 -1.27 14.58 7.03
N ALA A 81 -2.20 15.47 7.39
CA ALA A 81 -2.37 16.77 6.74
C ALA A 81 -1.11 17.63 6.78
N ASP A 82 -0.47 17.71 7.96
CA ASP A 82 0.77 18.46 8.15
C ASP A 82 1.92 17.82 7.37
N TYR A 83 2.02 16.49 7.38
CA TYR A 83 3.05 15.76 6.66
C TYR A 83 2.99 16.01 5.15
N VAL A 84 1.82 15.78 4.52
CA VAL A 84 1.67 15.96 3.07
C VAL A 84 1.66 17.43 2.66
N GLY A 85 1.17 18.33 3.51
CA GLY A 85 1.26 19.77 3.32
C GLY A 85 2.71 20.25 3.25
N ASN A 86 3.60 19.69 4.07
CA ASN A 86 5.05 19.96 4.02
C ASN A 86 5.74 19.41 2.76
N LEU A 87 5.12 18.44 2.09
CA LEU A 87 5.53 17.94 0.76
C LEU A 87 4.89 18.75 -0.39
N GLY A 88 4.23 19.88 -0.07
CA GLY A 88 3.63 20.78 -1.04
C GLY A 88 2.42 20.19 -1.76
N ILE A 89 1.67 19.30 -1.08
CA ILE A 89 0.45 18.67 -1.60
C ILE A 89 -0.77 19.37 -1.03
N ALA A 90 -1.59 19.94 -1.91
CA ALA A 90 -2.89 20.51 -1.57
C ALA A 90 -4.02 19.60 -2.07
N ASN A 91 -5.26 19.91 -1.67
CA ASN A 91 -6.43 19.09 -2.03
C ASN A 91 -6.71 18.99 -3.54
N ASN A 92 -6.17 19.91 -4.36
CA ASN A 92 -6.29 19.92 -5.82
C ASN A 92 -5.05 19.39 -6.57
N THR A 93 -4.02 18.96 -5.84
CA THR A 93 -2.82 18.36 -6.41
C THR A 93 -3.14 16.97 -6.95
N HIS A 94 -2.59 16.58 -8.10
CA HIS A 94 -2.50 15.18 -8.51
C HIS A 94 -1.23 14.59 -7.91
N VAL A 95 -1.35 13.53 -7.11
CA VAL A 95 -0.20 12.83 -6.52
C VAL A 95 0.12 11.58 -7.33
N VAL A 96 1.38 11.40 -7.73
CA VAL A 96 1.88 10.16 -8.33
C VAL A 96 2.89 9.53 -7.38
N VAL A 97 2.63 8.31 -6.94
CA VAL A 97 3.46 7.59 -5.97
C VAL A 97 4.21 6.46 -6.67
N TYR A 98 5.47 6.25 -6.35
CA TYR A 98 6.25 5.10 -6.79
C TYR A 98 7.12 4.57 -5.65
N ASP A 99 7.73 3.39 -5.84
CA ASP A 99 8.81 2.90 -5.00
C ASP A 99 9.93 2.27 -5.85
N GLY A 100 11.08 2.06 -5.20
CA GLY A 100 12.32 1.55 -5.77
C GLY A 100 12.53 0.05 -5.59
N THR A 101 11.46 -0.73 -5.37
CA THR A 101 11.58 -2.17 -5.20
C THR A 101 11.82 -2.92 -6.50
N ASP A 102 12.52 -4.05 -6.42
CA ASP A 102 12.80 -4.91 -7.59
C ASP A 102 11.56 -5.64 -8.09
N PHE A 103 10.48 -5.66 -7.30
CA PHE A 103 9.18 -6.18 -7.73
C PHE A 103 8.46 -5.23 -8.70
N GLY A 104 8.83 -3.95 -8.71
CA GLY A 104 8.15 -2.89 -9.47
C GLY A 104 7.19 -2.07 -8.62
N SER A 105 6.58 -2.70 -7.60
CA SER A 105 5.72 -2.04 -6.62
C SER A 105 5.68 -2.85 -5.32
N PHE A 106 5.71 -2.17 -4.18
CA PHE A 106 5.64 -2.77 -2.85
C PHE A 106 4.90 -1.87 -1.86
N SER A 107 5.48 -0.71 -1.53
CA SER A 107 4.96 0.23 -0.54
C SER A 107 4.18 1.40 -1.14
N ALA A 108 4.35 1.70 -2.44
CA ALA A 108 3.60 2.76 -3.11
C ALA A 108 2.07 2.61 -3.02
N PRO A 109 1.48 1.39 -3.16
CA PRO A 109 0.04 1.22 -2.99
C PRO A 109 -0.46 1.57 -1.58
N ARG A 110 0.36 1.42 -0.53
CA ARG A 110 0.00 1.85 0.83
C ARG A 110 -0.23 3.35 0.87
N VAL A 111 0.69 4.13 0.33
CA VAL A 111 0.57 5.60 0.31
C VAL A 111 -0.58 6.05 -0.59
N TRP A 112 -0.78 5.41 -1.75
CA TRP A 112 -1.97 5.63 -2.59
C TRP A 112 -3.26 5.42 -1.79
N TRP A 113 -3.35 4.31 -1.04
CA TRP A 113 -4.51 4.00 -0.23
C TRP A 113 -4.69 5.01 0.92
N MET A 114 -3.61 5.44 1.58
CA MET A 114 -3.64 6.47 2.64
C MET A 114 -4.23 7.78 2.12
N PHE A 115 -3.78 8.29 0.96
CA PHE A 115 -4.36 9.50 0.36
C PHE A 115 -5.87 9.36 0.16
N ARG A 116 -6.32 8.22 -0.38
CA ARG A 116 -7.76 7.96 -0.58
C ARG A 116 -8.51 7.88 0.74
N PHE A 117 -7.96 7.19 1.73
CA PHE A 117 -8.54 7.10 3.08
C PHE A 117 -8.74 8.48 3.69
N PHE A 118 -7.76 9.38 3.55
CA PHE A 118 -7.82 10.76 4.00
C PHE A 118 -8.63 11.70 3.08
N GLY A 119 -9.37 11.16 2.11
CA GLY A 119 -10.33 11.91 1.28
C GLY A 119 -9.76 12.48 -0.02
N HIS A 120 -8.54 12.09 -0.41
CA HIS A 120 -7.88 12.59 -1.60
C HIS A 120 -7.81 11.55 -2.72
N ASN A 121 -8.74 11.67 -3.67
CA ASN A 121 -8.89 10.72 -4.78
C ASN A 121 -7.98 11.00 -6.00
N SER A 122 -7.36 12.18 -6.08
CA SER A 122 -6.46 12.56 -7.17
C SER A 122 -5.06 11.97 -6.96
N VAL A 123 -4.97 10.64 -6.80
CA VAL A 123 -3.73 9.92 -6.52
C VAL A 123 -3.59 8.69 -7.41
N SER A 124 -2.38 8.48 -7.94
CA SER A 124 -2.04 7.36 -8.82
C SER A 124 -0.75 6.69 -8.36
N VAL A 125 -0.61 5.40 -8.65
CA VAL A 125 0.66 4.67 -8.56
C VAL A 125 1.34 4.68 -9.94
N LEU A 126 2.66 4.87 -9.98
CA LEU A 126 3.47 4.71 -11.18
C LEU A 126 3.60 3.21 -11.50
N ASN A 127 2.95 2.75 -12.56
CA ASN A 127 2.95 1.34 -12.95
C ASN A 127 4.37 0.89 -13.33
N GLY A 128 4.92 -0.07 -12.58
CA GLY A 128 6.30 -0.55 -12.71
C GLY A 128 7.35 0.20 -11.90
N GLY A 129 6.97 1.26 -11.18
CA GLY A 129 7.81 1.99 -10.22
C GLY A 129 9.11 2.54 -10.82
N LEU A 130 10.11 2.78 -9.96
CA LEU A 130 11.43 3.26 -10.39
C LEU A 130 12.15 2.21 -11.24
N LYS A 131 11.89 0.92 -11.00
CA LYS A 131 12.46 -0.20 -11.75
C LYS A 131 12.22 -0.03 -13.25
N ASN A 132 10.97 0.20 -13.65
CA ASN A 132 10.63 0.34 -15.06
C ASN A 132 10.95 1.74 -15.60
N TRP A 133 10.88 2.77 -14.77
CA TRP A 133 11.39 4.10 -15.11
C TRP A 133 12.84 4.06 -15.60
N LEU A 134 13.71 3.37 -14.85
CA LEU A 134 15.11 3.15 -15.21
C LEU A 134 15.27 2.24 -16.43
N ARG A 135 14.49 1.16 -16.52
CA ARG A 135 14.53 0.25 -17.69
C ARG A 135 14.22 0.96 -18.99
N GLU A 136 13.28 1.90 -18.97
CA GLU A 136 12.90 2.72 -20.12
C GLU A 136 13.86 3.91 -20.36
N SER A 137 14.94 4.01 -19.58
CA SER A 137 15.95 5.08 -19.70
C SER A 137 15.41 6.49 -19.50
N HIS A 138 14.37 6.65 -18.65
CA HIS A 138 13.88 7.96 -18.29
C HIS A 138 14.83 8.69 -17.31
N PRO A 139 14.84 10.03 -17.27
CA PRO A 139 15.80 10.80 -16.48
C PRO A 139 15.64 10.57 -14.97
N VAL A 140 16.76 10.55 -14.25
CA VAL A 140 16.82 10.57 -12.78
C VAL A 140 17.75 11.68 -12.31
N THR A 141 17.65 12.05 -11.04
CA THR A 141 18.45 13.12 -10.44
C THR A 141 18.81 12.79 -9.00
N ASP A 142 19.83 13.46 -8.48
CA ASP A 142 20.17 13.57 -7.05
C ASP A 142 19.81 14.96 -6.49
N GLN A 143 19.32 15.87 -7.35
CA GLN A 143 18.95 17.23 -6.99
C GLN A 143 17.58 17.28 -6.33
N TYR A 144 17.56 17.53 -5.03
CA TYR A 144 16.34 17.70 -4.26
C TYR A 144 15.92 19.18 -4.16
N PHE A 145 14.69 19.47 -4.56
CA PHE A 145 14.06 20.78 -4.38
C PHE A 145 12.95 20.65 -3.35
N LYS A 146 13.14 21.26 -2.18
CA LYS A 146 12.10 21.29 -1.15
C LYS A 146 10.89 22.09 -1.67
N PRO A 147 9.70 21.50 -1.77
CA PRO A 147 8.51 22.20 -2.21
C PRO A 147 8.06 23.24 -1.18
N GLU A 148 7.35 24.27 -1.64
CA GLU A 148 6.66 25.20 -0.74
C GLU A 148 5.59 24.46 0.06
N CYS A 149 5.59 24.66 1.38
CA CYS A 149 4.58 24.11 2.26
C CYS A 149 3.20 24.66 1.89
N THR A 150 2.18 23.82 1.97
CA THR A 150 0.78 24.18 1.72
C THR A 150 -0.14 23.54 2.75
N SER A 151 -1.42 23.90 2.73
CA SER A 151 -2.44 23.29 3.57
C SER A 151 -3.14 22.14 2.86
N PHE A 152 -3.32 21.03 3.56
CA PHE A 152 -4.12 19.90 3.14
C PHE A 152 -5.31 19.73 4.08
N LYS A 153 -6.46 19.26 3.58
CA LYS A 153 -7.64 19.02 4.41
C LYS A 153 -8.05 17.56 4.28
N THR A 154 -8.16 16.87 5.39
CA THR A 154 -8.62 15.49 5.40
C THR A 154 -10.15 15.42 5.37
N SER A 155 -10.65 14.32 4.84
CA SER A 155 -12.04 13.90 5.00
C SER A 155 -12.08 12.38 5.06
N ILE A 156 -11.96 11.82 6.27
CA ILE A 156 -11.87 10.38 6.44
C ILE A 156 -13.23 9.69 6.33
N ASN A 157 -13.24 8.47 5.78
CA ASN A 157 -14.28 7.50 6.02
C ASN A 157 -13.76 6.44 6.99
N ALA A 158 -13.98 6.64 8.29
CA ALA A 158 -13.47 5.73 9.33
C ALA A 158 -13.93 4.28 9.15
N SER A 159 -15.08 4.04 8.48
CA SER A 159 -15.56 2.69 8.22
C SER A 159 -14.68 1.89 7.26
N CYS A 160 -13.77 2.54 6.52
CA CYS A 160 -12.81 1.89 5.62
C CYS A 160 -11.57 1.33 6.32
N VAL A 161 -11.41 1.56 7.62
CA VAL A 161 -10.41 0.89 8.47
C VAL A 161 -11.14 -0.10 9.36
N LYS A 162 -10.60 -1.31 9.46
CA LYS A 162 -11.09 -2.36 10.34
C LYS A 162 -10.15 -2.53 11.51
N THR A 163 -10.72 -2.77 12.68
CA THR A 163 -9.96 -3.04 13.90
C THR A 163 -9.82 -4.54 14.15
N TYR A 164 -8.99 -4.90 15.12
CA TYR A 164 -8.94 -6.27 15.65
C TYR A 164 -10.34 -6.79 16.04
N GLU A 165 -11.14 -5.95 16.71
CA GLU A 165 -12.47 -6.33 17.19
C GLU A 165 -13.44 -6.61 16.03
N ASP A 166 -13.38 -5.82 14.94
CA ASP A 166 -14.16 -6.07 13.72
C ASP A 166 -13.81 -7.44 13.12
N VAL A 167 -12.51 -7.75 13.02
CA VAL A 167 -12.02 -9.02 12.46
C VAL A 167 -12.40 -10.20 13.35
N LEU A 168 -12.30 -10.05 14.66
CA LEU A 168 -12.69 -11.06 15.64
C LEU A 168 -14.19 -11.38 15.55
N GLU A 169 -15.07 -10.38 15.44
CA GLU A 169 -16.50 -10.59 15.22
C GLU A 169 -16.77 -11.30 13.88
N ASN A 170 -16.01 -10.94 12.83
CA ASN A 170 -16.20 -11.50 11.50
C ASN A 170 -15.87 -12.99 11.39
N ILE A 171 -15.03 -13.55 12.27
CA ILE A 171 -14.80 -15.01 12.33
C ILE A 171 -16.10 -15.77 12.54
N THR A 172 -16.95 -15.27 13.44
CA THR A 172 -18.23 -15.91 13.76
C THR A 172 -19.32 -15.50 12.77
N SER A 173 -19.41 -14.20 12.46
CA SER A 173 -20.51 -13.67 11.65
C SER A 173 -20.37 -13.99 10.15
N LYS A 174 -19.14 -14.19 9.65
CA LYS A 174 -18.81 -14.51 8.25
C LYS A 174 -19.49 -13.59 7.23
N LYS A 175 -19.71 -12.33 7.62
CA LYS A 175 -20.39 -11.34 6.78
C LYS A 175 -19.48 -10.78 5.69
N PHE A 176 -18.18 -10.71 5.97
CA PHE A 176 -17.17 -10.13 5.09
C PHE A 176 -16.11 -11.17 4.75
N GLN A 177 -15.59 -11.09 3.54
CA GLN A 177 -14.43 -11.86 3.12
C GLN A 177 -13.17 -11.14 3.66
N LEU A 178 -12.24 -11.89 4.26
CA LEU A 178 -10.95 -11.34 4.69
C LEU A 178 -9.86 -11.89 3.77
N VAL A 179 -9.14 -11.02 3.08
CA VAL A 179 -8.14 -11.41 2.08
C VAL A 179 -6.75 -10.98 2.53
N ASP A 180 -5.81 -11.93 2.65
CA ASP A 180 -4.45 -11.71 3.13
C ASP A 180 -3.44 -11.69 1.99
N ALA A 181 -2.64 -10.63 1.91
CA ALA A 181 -1.67 -10.40 0.83
C ALA A 181 -0.27 -10.99 1.07
N ARG A 182 -0.02 -11.62 2.22
CA ARG A 182 1.26 -12.27 2.51
C ARG A 182 1.54 -13.43 1.55
N VAL A 183 2.81 -13.78 1.41
CA VAL A 183 3.21 -14.94 0.61
C VAL A 183 2.66 -16.23 1.22
N GLU A 184 2.42 -17.23 0.38
CA GLU A 184 1.69 -18.45 0.76
C GLU A 184 2.31 -19.16 1.97
N GLY A 185 3.65 -19.23 2.03
CA GLY A 185 4.36 -19.87 3.13
C GLY A 185 4.10 -19.24 4.50
N GLN A 186 4.06 -17.89 4.55
CA GLN A 186 3.73 -17.14 5.77
C GLN A 186 2.28 -17.34 6.17
N PHE A 187 1.36 -17.26 5.21
CA PHE A 187 -0.07 -17.48 5.45
C PHE A 187 -0.35 -18.89 5.99
N ARG A 188 0.28 -19.91 5.40
CA ARG A 188 0.14 -21.31 5.80
C ARG A 188 0.85 -21.65 7.11
N GLY A 189 1.78 -20.82 7.57
CA GLY A 189 2.53 -21.08 8.79
C GLY A 189 3.77 -21.96 8.62
N ILE A 190 4.28 -22.08 7.39
CA ILE A 190 5.42 -22.94 7.04
C ILE A 190 6.71 -22.16 6.70
N GLU A 191 6.60 -20.86 6.48
CA GLU A 191 7.73 -19.94 6.33
C GLU A 191 7.66 -18.88 7.44
N PRO A 192 8.81 -18.45 7.98
CA PRO A 192 8.84 -17.50 9.10
C PRO A 192 8.36 -16.11 8.67
N GLU A 193 7.79 -15.37 9.63
CA GLU A 193 7.56 -13.95 9.46
C GLU A 193 8.88 -13.17 9.39
N PRO A 194 8.87 -11.96 8.79
CA PRO A 194 10.04 -11.08 8.82
C PRO A 194 10.42 -10.65 10.24
N ARG A 195 9.45 -10.58 11.16
CA ARG A 195 9.59 -10.12 12.54
C ARG A 195 9.86 -11.30 13.48
N GLU A 196 10.76 -11.13 14.44
CA GLU A 196 11.21 -12.22 15.33
C GLU A 196 10.19 -12.60 16.40
N ASP A 197 9.28 -11.70 16.75
CA ASP A 197 8.27 -11.84 17.81
C ASP A 197 6.90 -12.31 17.28
N THR A 198 6.79 -12.55 15.98
CA THR A 198 5.55 -12.93 15.31
C THR A 198 5.73 -14.28 14.64
N GLU A 199 4.90 -15.27 14.99
CA GLU A 199 4.91 -16.56 14.29
C GLU A 199 3.97 -16.53 13.07
N PRO A 200 4.23 -17.34 12.03
CA PRO A 200 3.43 -17.35 10.81
C PRO A 200 2.11 -18.13 11.01
N GLY A 201 1.19 -17.93 10.07
CA GLY A 201 -0.19 -18.45 10.12
C GLY A 201 -1.18 -17.42 9.60
N HIS A 202 -2.48 -17.67 9.80
CA HIS A 202 -3.53 -16.78 9.33
C HIS A 202 -4.76 -16.73 10.25
N VAL A 203 -5.59 -15.71 10.03
CA VAL A 203 -6.89 -15.52 10.67
C VAL A 203 -7.86 -16.61 10.18
N PRO A 204 -8.64 -17.28 11.06
CA PRO A 204 -9.59 -18.29 10.64
C PRO A 204 -10.54 -17.83 9.52
N GLY A 205 -10.58 -18.58 8.42
CA GLY A 205 -11.44 -18.28 7.28
C GLY A 205 -10.93 -17.19 6.33
N ALA A 206 -9.73 -16.64 6.56
CA ALA A 206 -9.09 -15.74 5.61
C ALA A 206 -8.75 -16.47 4.28
N ILE A 207 -8.72 -15.70 3.20
CA ILE A 207 -8.36 -16.15 1.85
C ILE A 207 -6.99 -15.57 1.52
N ASN A 208 -6.07 -16.36 0.98
CA ASN A 208 -4.74 -15.86 0.61
C ASN A 208 -4.70 -15.42 -0.86
N MET A 209 -4.23 -14.19 -1.10
CA MET A 209 -3.90 -13.66 -2.42
C MET A 209 -2.55 -12.95 -2.36
N PRO A 210 -1.42 -13.68 -2.51
CA PRO A 210 -0.08 -13.10 -2.38
C PRO A 210 0.12 -11.90 -3.28
N PHE A 211 0.56 -10.77 -2.72
CA PHE A 211 0.71 -9.52 -3.48
C PHE A 211 1.54 -9.62 -4.77
N PRO A 212 2.60 -10.47 -4.90
CA PRO A 212 3.35 -10.56 -6.14
C PRO A 212 2.51 -11.07 -7.32
N SER A 213 1.38 -11.74 -7.05
CA SER A 213 0.49 -12.27 -8.09
C SER A 213 -0.20 -11.18 -8.91
N PHE A 214 -0.37 -9.97 -8.37
CA PHE A 214 -1.01 -8.84 -9.07
C PHE A 214 -0.11 -8.19 -10.13
N MET A 215 1.18 -8.52 -10.14
CA MET A 215 2.15 -8.02 -11.10
C MET A 215 2.59 -9.13 -12.08
N ASP A 216 3.02 -8.71 -13.26
CA ASP A 216 3.72 -9.57 -14.21
C ASP A 216 5.22 -9.70 -13.86
N SER A 217 5.95 -10.55 -14.59
CA SER A 217 7.39 -10.75 -14.36
C SER A 217 8.24 -9.51 -14.61
N SER A 218 7.71 -8.52 -15.34
CA SER A 218 8.37 -7.25 -15.60
C SER A 218 8.22 -6.28 -14.42
N GLY A 219 7.24 -6.50 -13.55
CA GLY A 219 6.86 -5.66 -12.41
C GLY A 219 5.72 -4.69 -12.71
N LEU A 220 5.03 -4.87 -13.84
CA LEU A 220 3.84 -4.09 -14.18
C LEU A 220 2.59 -4.74 -13.58
N GLU A 221 1.62 -3.93 -13.17
CA GLU A 221 0.29 -4.39 -12.80
C GLU A 221 -0.33 -5.18 -13.95
N ARG A 222 -0.96 -6.31 -13.63
CA ARG A 222 -1.67 -7.12 -14.63
C ARG A 222 -2.89 -6.39 -15.21
N PRO A 223 -3.31 -6.74 -16.44
CA PRO A 223 -4.57 -6.28 -17.02
C PRO A 223 -5.77 -6.62 -16.14
N VAL A 224 -6.84 -5.82 -16.24
CA VAL A 224 -8.07 -5.99 -15.44
C VAL A 224 -8.69 -7.38 -15.62
N GLU A 225 -8.59 -7.95 -16.82
CA GLU A 225 -9.08 -9.30 -17.12
C GLU A 225 -8.36 -10.37 -16.29
N ASP A 226 -7.03 -10.27 -16.19
CA ASP A 226 -6.20 -11.19 -15.39
C ASP A 226 -6.47 -11.00 -13.89
N LEU A 227 -6.56 -9.75 -13.43
CA LEU A 227 -6.89 -9.44 -12.03
C LEU A 227 -8.25 -10.00 -11.63
N THR A 228 -9.26 -9.86 -12.49
CA THR A 228 -10.61 -10.40 -12.26
C THR A 228 -10.58 -11.91 -12.13
N GLU A 229 -9.80 -12.60 -12.98
CA GLU A 229 -9.64 -14.05 -12.91
C GLU A 229 -8.87 -14.48 -11.64
N LEU A 230 -7.85 -13.72 -11.20
CA LEU A 230 -7.17 -13.97 -9.92
C LEU A 230 -8.13 -13.93 -8.72
N PHE A 231 -8.99 -12.91 -8.62
CA PHE A 231 -10.00 -12.83 -7.56
C PHE A 231 -10.96 -14.03 -7.60
N LYS A 232 -11.43 -14.39 -8.81
CA LYS A 232 -12.32 -15.53 -9.00
C LYS A 232 -11.68 -16.86 -8.61
N GLN A 233 -10.41 -17.09 -8.97
CA GLN A 233 -9.66 -18.30 -8.61
C GLN A 233 -9.42 -18.41 -7.10
N ALA A 234 -9.18 -17.28 -6.43
CA ALA A 234 -9.06 -17.22 -4.98
C ALA A 234 -10.41 -17.42 -4.25
N GLY A 235 -11.53 -17.38 -4.97
CA GLY A 235 -12.87 -17.47 -4.39
C GLY A 235 -13.35 -16.16 -3.75
N VAL A 236 -12.76 -15.02 -4.14
CA VAL A 236 -13.16 -13.69 -3.68
C VAL A 236 -14.22 -13.11 -4.62
N ASP A 237 -15.40 -12.85 -4.08
CA ASP A 237 -16.50 -12.20 -4.78
C ASP A 237 -16.35 -10.67 -4.69
N LEU A 238 -15.91 -10.05 -5.79
CA LEU A 238 -15.73 -8.61 -5.91
C LEU A 238 -17.05 -7.81 -5.80
N GLN A 239 -18.22 -8.45 -5.92
CA GLN A 239 -19.51 -7.79 -5.76
C GLN A 239 -19.97 -7.72 -4.30
N LYS A 240 -19.27 -8.44 -3.40
CA LYS A 240 -19.52 -8.40 -1.96
C LYS A 240 -18.46 -7.54 -1.26
N PRO A 241 -18.82 -6.88 -0.14
CA PRO A 241 -17.83 -6.23 0.70
C PRO A 241 -16.76 -7.21 1.18
N PHE A 242 -15.50 -6.80 1.12
CA PHE A 242 -14.39 -7.56 1.66
C PHE A 242 -13.35 -6.63 2.27
N TRP A 243 -12.56 -7.20 3.17
CA TRP A 243 -11.48 -6.52 3.88
C TRP A 243 -10.16 -7.13 3.46
N VAL A 244 -9.12 -6.31 3.44
CA VAL A 244 -7.77 -6.74 3.12
C VAL A 244 -6.89 -6.68 4.36
N SER A 245 -5.90 -7.57 4.42
CA SER A 245 -4.90 -7.66 5.50
C SER A 245 -3.58 -8.13 4.90
N CYS A 246 -2.49 -8.00 5.66
CA CYS A 246 -1.20 -8.61 5.36
C CYS A 246 -0.39 -8.77 6.65
N GLY A 247 0.92 -8.48 6.63
CA GLY A 247 1.75 -8.40 7.84
C GLY A 247 1.44 -7.19 8.72
N SER A 248 1.36 -6.00 8.12
CA SER A 248 1.27 -4.70 8.83
C SER A 248 0.60 -3.60 7.98
N GLY A 249 -0.47 -3.94 7.26
CA GLY A 249 -1.26 -2.97 6.49
C GLY A 249 -0.62 -2.39 5.22
N VAL A 250 0.59 -2.82 4.82
CA VAL A 250 1.30 -2.29 3.64
C VAL A 250 0.92 -3.02 2.36
N THR A 251 1.28 -4.30 2.21
CA THR A 251 1.07 -5.05 0.96
C THR A 251 -0.40 -5.41 0.71
N ALA A 252 -1.25 -5.35 1.74
CA ALA A 252 -2.70 -5.43 1.64
C ALA A 252 -3.27 -4.42 0.62
N CYS A 253 -2.63 -3.26 0.47
CA CYS A 253 -3.05 -2.23 -0.46
C CYS A 253 -2.86 -2.61 -1.93
N HIS A 254 -2.09 -3.67 -2.26
CA HIS A 254 -2.08 -4.23 -3.62
C HIS A 254 -3.42 -4.89 -3.95
N ILE A 255 -4.02 -5.63 -3.03
CA ILE A 255 -5.36 -6.20 -3.23
C ILE A 255 -6.39 -5.07 -3.39
N ALA A 256 -6.29 -4.01 -2.58
CA ALA A 256 -7.17 -2.85 -2.69
C ALA A 256 -7.00 -2.11 -4.04
N LEU A 257 -5.78 -1.98 -4.55
CA LEU A 257 -5.49 -1.39 -5.86
C LEU A 257 -6.05 -2.26 -6.99
N ALA A 258 -5.78 -3.57 -6.97
CA ALA A 258 -6.29 -4.51 -7.97
C ALA A 258 -7.83 -4.51 -8.01
N ALA A 259 -8.48 -4.50 -6.85
CA ALA A 259 -9.93 -4.41 -6.75
C ALA A 259 -10.48 -3.08 -7.27
N TYR A 260 -9.80 -1.96 -6.98
CA TYR A 260 -10.14 -0.65 -7.51
C TYR A 260 -10.10 -0.64 -9.04
N LEU A 261 -9.07 -1.24 -9.64
CA LEU A 261 -8.95 -1.39 -11.10
C LEU A 261 -10.04 -2.28 -11.70
N CYS A 262 -10.51 -3.27 -10.94
CA CYS A 262 -11.66 -4.11 -11.29
C CYS A 262 -13.03 -3.46 -11.00
N GLY A 263 -13.05 -2.20 -10.56
CA GLY A 263 -14.28 -1.44 -10.33
C GLY A 263 -14.85 -1.51 -8.90
N ASN A 264 -14.16 -2.13 -7.95
CA ASN A 264 -14.53 -2.11 -6.54
C ASN A 264 -13.64 -1.13 -5.76
N ALA A 265 -14.17 0.06 -5.48
CA ALA A 265 -13.45 1.14 -4.81
C ALA A 265 -13.52 1.14 -3.28
N ASP A 266 -14.36 0.27 -2.69
CA ASP A 266 -14.81 0.30 -1.29
C ASP A 266 -14.12 -0.74 -0.41
N VAL A 267 -12.90 -1.13 -0.78
CA VAL A 267 -12.10 -2.10 -0.03
C VAL A 267 -11.61 -1.49 1.28
N CYS A 268 -11.99 -2.11 2.39
CA CYS A 268 -11.55 -1.70 3.72
C CYS A 268 -10.28 -2.43 4.13
N LEU A 269 -9.41 -1.77 4.90
CA LEU A 269 -8.15 -2.34 5.37
C LEU A 269 -8.21 -2.70 6.85
N TYR A 270 -7.80 -3.91 7.21
CA TYR A 270 -7.40 -4.23 8.57
C TYR A 270 -5.97 -3.73 8.80
N ASP A 271 -5.85 -2.54 9.41
CA ASP A 271 -4.57 -1.81 9.48
C ASP A 271 -3.55 -2.49 10.38
N GLY A 272 -3.99 -2.95 11.56
CA GLY A 272 -3.15 -3.72 12.50
C GLY A 272 -2.65 -5.05 11.93
N SER A 273 -3.41 -5.63 10.99
CA SER A 273 -2.99 -6.78 10.18
C SER A 273 -2.47 -7.96 11.04
N TRP A 274 -1.63 -8.84 10.48
CA TRP A 274 -1.15 -10.04 11.17
C TRP A 274 -0.38 -9.75 12.45
N THR A 275 0.43 -8.69 12.51
CA THR A 275 1.22 -8.39 13.72
C THR A 275 0.32 -8.00 14.91
N GLU A 276 -0.71 -7.18 14.72
CA GLU A 276 -1.69 -6.94 15.79
C GLU A 276 -2.47 -8.22 16.12
N TRP A 277 -2.94 -8.93 15.08
CA TRP A 277 -3.72 -10.15 15.26
C TRP A 277 -2.96 -11.17 16.10
N PHE A 278 -1.72 -11.49 15.72
CA PHE A 278 -0.90 -12.45 16.42
C PHE A 278 -0.62 -12.01 17.85
N ALA A 279 -0.42 -10.72 18.12
CA ALA A 279 -0.22 -10.23 19.48
C ALA A 279 -1.47 -10.43 20.37
N LYS A 280 -2.67 -10.09 19.86
CA LYS A 280 -3.92 -10.06 20.66
C LYS A 280 -4.73 -11.36 20.66
N ALA A 281 -4.70 -12.12 19.56
CA ALA A 281 -5.61 -13.24 19.35
C ALA A 281 -5.32 -14.40 20.29
N ALA A 282 -6.38 -15.10 20.72
CA ALA A 282 -6.25 -16.35 21.44
C ALA A 282 -5.63 -17.44 20.52
N PRO A 283 -4.93 -18.46 21.06
CA PRO A 283 -4.27 -19.50 20.27
C PRO A 283 -5.16 -20.19 19.23
N GLU A 284 -6.44 -20.44 19.56
CA GLU A 284 -7.43 -21.04 18.67
C GLU A 284 -7.76 -20.19 17.44
N HIS A 285 -7.42 -18.91 17.47
CA HIS A 285 -7.61 -17.95 16.39
C HIS A 285 -6.33 -17.73 15.55
N VAL A 286 -5.32 -18.58 15.71
CA VAL A 286 -4.11 -18.62 14.88
C VAL A 286 -4.04 -19.96 14.17
N ILE A 287 -4.37 -19.97 12.87
CA ILE A 287 -4.34 -21.18 12.05
C ILE A 287 -2.96 -21.28 11.39
N SER A 288 -2.28 -22.40 11.59
CA SER A 288 -0.93 -22.65 11.08
C SER A 288 -0.75 -24.16 10.83
N GLU A 289 -0.15 -24.53 9.71
CA GLU A 289 0.32 -25.90 9.43
C GLU A 289 1.60 -26.24 10.21
N GLY A 290 2.35 -25.21 10.60
CA GLY A 290 3.54 -25.32 11.43
C GLY A 290 3.21 -25.40 12.91
N LYS A 291 4.11 -24.87 13.75
CA LYS A 291 3.81 -24.68 15.17
C LYS A 291 2.81 -23.53 15.28
N GLY A 292 1.58 -23.83 15.69
CA GLY A 292 0.58 -22.79 16.02
C GLY A 292 1.02 -21.94 17.22
N LYS A 293 0.24 -20.89 17.53
CA LYS A 293 0.51 -20.04 18.69
C LYS A 293 0.43 -20.87 19.97
N GLN A 294 1.51 -20.87 20.75
CA GLN A 294 1.55 -21.52 22.06
C GLN A 294 1.29 -20.47 23.15
N LEU A 295 0.67 -20.89 24.26
CA LEU A 295 0.44 -20.06 25.45
C LEU A 295 1.75 -19.70 26.15
#